data_AF-A0A932QL36-F1
#
_entry.id   AF-A0A932QL36-F1
#
_cell.length_a   1.000
_cell.length_b   1.000
_cell.length_c   1.000
_cell.angle_alpha   90.00
_cell.angle_beta   90.00
_cell.angle_gamma   90.00
#
_symmetry.space_group_name_H-M   'P 1'
#
loop_
_entity.id
_entity.type
_entity.pdbx_description
1 polymer ?
#
loop_
_entity_poly.entity_id
_entity_poly.type
_entity_poly.pdbx_seq_one_letter_code
_entity_poly.pdbx_strand_id
1 'polypeptide(L)'
;MKQKLGFLLALGGIFLVVVGGLKFLGSRGAKQGVLKVNSTPTASIFLSNKHLGQTPYEEKVDAGDFSLKLVPESTVTPIASWEGSIKIAPNLLTFVNANLSESEFTSAVDILWLEKISSKGSEIAITTNPDGATVALDGEMKGITPLSLTTVSPGEHTVTITSPGFATRTVKLKTTAGYKVNVIVKLALSPGSEQPKEASAAAIATPTPTKGTTSTNPPKPYAVIKDTPTGFLRVRLEPSTSSTEAARVNPGDKFTIFDEKSGWFQIKYDATNKGWISAQYAEKVE
;
A
#
# COMPACT_ATOMS: atom_id res chain seq x y z
N MET A 1 26.88 -12.53 43.95
CA MET A 1 26.17 -11.46 43.20
C MET A 1 25.99 -11.92 41.74
N LYS A 2 25.08 -11.31 40.96
CA LYS A 2 24.78 -11.71 39.56
C LYS A 2 25.56 -10.84 38.56
N GLN A 3 25.47 -11.19 37.26
CA GLN A 3 26.13 -10.57 36.09
C GLN A 3 27.62 -10.95 35.97
N LYS A 4 28.22 -11.05 34.77
CA LYS A 4 27.90 -10.38 33.50
C LYS A 4 27.41 -11.28 32.35
N LEU A 5 26.85 -10.58 31.36
CA LEU A 5 26.23 -11.04 30.12
C LEU A 5 27.27 -11.37 29.04
N GLY A 6 27.10 -12.48 28.33
CA GLY A 6 27.80 -12.77 27.07
C GLY A 6 26.79 -12.78 25.92
N PHE A 7 26.90 -11.81 25.01
CA PHE A 7 26.00 -11.70 23.85
C PHE A 7 26.61 -12.45 22.67
N LEU A 8 25.97 -13.52 22.19
CA LEU A 8 26.45 -14.32 21.06
C LEU A 8 25.52 -14.14 19.87
N LEU A 9 26.03 -13.52 18.81
CA LEU A 9 25.26 -13.07 17.66
C LEU A 9 25.00 -14.24 16.69
N ALA A 10 23.93 -14.98 16.94
CA ALA A 10 23.53 -16.11 16.09
C ALA A 10 22.65 -15.65 14.91
N LEU A 11 23.26 -15.43 13.74
CA LEU A 11 22.55 -15.27 12.46
C LEU A 11 21.99 -16.63 12.00
N GLY A 12 20.95 -17.11 12.69
CA GLY A 12 20.30 -18.39 12.40
C GLY A 12 19.35 -18.29 11.20
N GLY A 13 19.75 -18.85 10.06
CA GLY A 13 18.84 -19.10 8.95
C GLY A 13 17.78 -20.15 9.35
N ILE A 14 16.50 -19.83 9.18
CA ILE A 14 15.40 -20.73 9.56
C ILE A 14 15.28 -21.86 8.54
N PHE A 15 15.61 -23.08 8.97
CA PHE A 15 15.48 -24.30 8.17
C PHE A 15 14.28 -25.13 8.68
N LEU A 16 13.31 -25.40 7.80
CA LEU A 16 12.11 -26.18 8.17
C LEU A 16 12.39 -27.68 8.12
N VAL A 17 12.31 -28.34 9.28
CA VAL A 17 12.29 -29.81 9.38
C VAL A 17 10.98 -30.25 10.02
N VAL A 18 10.21 -31.06 9.29
CA VAL A 18 8.94 -31.63 9.77
C VAL A 18 9.18 -33.04 10.29
N VAL A 19 9.05 -33.24 11.60
CA VAL A 19 9.03 -34.57 12.23
C VAL A 19 7.59 -34.88 12.66
N GLY A 20 7.04 -35.99 12.16
CA GLY A 20 5.64 -36.35 12.40
C GLY A 20 5.44 -37.22 13.65
N GLY A 21 4.50 -36.82 14.51
CA GLY A 21 3.91 -37.67 15.56
C GLY A 21 2.42 -37.91 15.29
N LEU A 22 1.95 -39.15 15.42
CA LEU A 22 0.60 -39.57 15.02
C LEU A 22 -0.21 -40.08 16.22
N LYS A 23 -1.44 -39.55 16.40
CA LYS A 23 -2.71 -40.26 16.77
C LYS A 23 -3.73 -39.35 17.48
N PHE A 24 -4.85 -39.06 16.82
CA PHE A 24 -6.18 -39.40 17.33
C PHE A 24 -7.20 -39.44 16.18
N LEU A 25 -8.34 -40.11 16.36
CA LEU A 25 -9.42 -40.21 15.36
C LEU A 25 -10.62 -39.36 15.79
N GLY A 26 -11.27 -38.66 14.85
CA GLY A 26 -12.62 -38.11 15.11
C GLY A 26 -13.01 -36.77 14.48
N SER A 27 -12.82 -36.54 13.17
CA SER A 27 -13.64 -35.55 12.44
C SER A 27 -13.68 -35.80 10.93
N ARG A 28 -14.71 -35.28 10.25
CA ARG A 28 -14.79 -35.26 8.78
C ARG A 28 -13.70 -34.34 8.24
N GLY A 29 -12.98 -34.79 7.20
CA GLY A 29 -11.73 -34.23 6.68
C GLY A 29 -11.54 -32.72 6.90
N ALA A 30 -10.71 -32.39 7.89
CA ALA A 30 -10.46 -31.01 8.31
C ALA A 30 -9.80 -30.22 7.17
N LYS A 31 -10.55 -29.28 6.59
CA LYS A 31 -10.10 -28.36 5.53
C LYS A 31 -9.22 -27.25 6.13
N GLN A 32 -8.18 -27.59 6.87
CA GLN A 32 -7.37 -26.59 7.58
C GLN A 32 -6.19 -26.09 6.75
N GLY A 33 -5.95 -24.79 6.76
CA GLY A 33 -4.69 -24.17 6.32
C GLY A 33 -3.75 -23.95 7.49
N VAL A 34 -2.60 -23.33 7.23
CA VAL A 34 -1.71 -22.79 8.26
C VAL A 34 -1.78 -21.27 8.21
N LEU A 35 -2.05 -20.64 9.35
CA LEU A 35 -1.98 -19.19 9.52
C LEU A 35 -0.69 -18.85 10.27
N LYS A 36 0.19 -18.07 9.63
CA LYS A 36 1.42 -17.54 10.25
C LYS A 36 1.34 -16.02 10.31
N VAL A 37 1.50 -15.43 11.49
CA VAL A 37 1.41 -13.98 11.72
C VAL A 37 2.62 -13.48 12.48
N ASN A 38 3.35 -12.55 11.87
CA ASN A 38 4.41 -11.77 12.51
C ASN A 38 3.96 -10.31 12.64
N SER A 39 4.37 -9.63 13.71
CA SER A 39 4.37 -8.16 13.73
C SER A 39 5.52 -7.57 14.54
N THR A 40 5.84 -6.32 14.23
CA THR A 40 6.73 -5.45 15.01
C THR A 40 5.99 -4.14 15.29
N PRO A 41 5.75 -3.74 16.55
CA PRO A 41 5.96 -4.53 17.77
C PRO A 41 5.00 -5.73 17.86
N THR A 42 5.12 -6.51 18.95
CA THR A 42 4.19 -7.59 19.29
C THR A 42 2.74 -7.09 19.34
N ALA A 43 1.81 -7.87 18.79
CA ALA A 43 0.39 -7.62 18.84
C ALA A 43 -0.41 -8.83 19.32
N SER A 44 -1.47 -8.58 20.10
CA SER A 44 -2.55 -9.53 20.32
C SER A 44 -3.37 -9.72 19.03
N ILE A 45 -3.71 -10.97 18.73
CA ILE A 45 -4.27 -11.43 17.46
C ILE A 45 -5.74 -11.83 17.66
N PHE A 46 -6.63 -11.28 16.85
CA PHE A 46 -8.04 -11.66 16.81
C PHE A 46 -8.42 -12.06 15.38
N LEU A 47 -8.99 -13.26 15.22
CA LEU A 47 -9.51 -13.76 13.94
C LEU A 47 -11.02 -13.84 14.03
N SER A 48 -11.72 -12.98 13.27
CA SER A 48 -13.18 -12.82 13.32
C SER A 48 -13.70 -12.68 14.76
N ASN A 49 -13.12 -11.72 15.48
CA ASN A 49 -13.34 -11.40 16.90
C ASN A 49 -12.92 -12.48 17.92
N LYS A 50 -12.54 -13.70 17.51
CA LYS A 50 -11.95 -14.69 18.42
C LYS A 50 -10.47 -14.37 18.67
N HIS A 51 -10.09 -14.12 19.92
CA HIS A 51 -8.69 -14.01 20.31
C HIS A 51 -7.95 -15.34 20.07
N LEU A 52 -6.76 -15.29 19.46
CA LEU A 52 -5.92 -16.45 19.17
C LEU A 52 -4.64 -16.51 20.01
N GLY A 53 -4.10 -15.36 20.44
CA GLY A 53 -2.80 -15.27 21.10
C GLY A 53 -2.03 -14.04 20.64
N GLN A 54 -0.70 -14.07 20.74
CA GLN A 54 0.18 -12.95 20.39
C GLN A 54 1.12 -13.33 19.24
N THR A 55 1.63 -12.33 18.51
CA THR A 55 2.69 -12.52 17.50
C THR A 55 4.06 -12.75 18.14
N PRO A 56 4.95 -13.59 17.58
CA PRO A 56 4.74 -14.41 16.38
C PRO A 56 3.85 -15.63 16.66
N TYR A 57 2.94 -15.91 15.73
CA TYR A 57 1.94 -16.98 15.83
C TYR A 57 2.00 -17.87 14.59
N GLU A 58 1.90 -19.20 14.76
CA GLU A 58 1.83 -20.16 13.67
C GLU A 58 1.05 -21.41 14.08
N GLU A 59 -0.20 -21.52 13.63
CA GLU A 59 -1.07 -22.66 13.94
C GLU A 59 -1.92 -23.09 12.73
N LYS A 60 -2.58 -24.25 12.86
CA LYS A 60 -3.60 -24.70 11.91
C LYS A 60 -4.94 -24.03 12.19
N VAL A 61 -5.56 -23.50 11.14
CA VAL A 61 -6.85 -22.79 11.20
C VAL A 61 -7.75 -23.32 10.10
N ASP A 62 -9.06 -23.41 10.36
CA ASP A 62 -10.03 -23.85 9.35
C ASP A 62 -10.01 -22.91 8.13
N ALA A 63 -10.08 -23.46 6.92
CA ALA A 63 -10.06 -22.66 5.70
C ALA A 63 -11.36 -21.87 5.51
N GLY A 64 -11.20 -20.65 5.01
CA GLY A 64 -12.27 -19.67 4.86
C GLY A 64 -11.70 -18.27 4.60
N ASP A 65 -12.61 -17.30 4.54
CA ASP A 65 -12.29 -15.87 4.48
C ASP A 65 -12.63 -15.25 5.84
N PHE A 66 -11.72 -14.47 6.42
CA PHE A 66 -11.79 -13.98 7.79
C PHE A 66 -11.38 -12.51 7.90
N SER A 67 -11.91 -11.76 8.88
CA SER A 67 -11.23 -10.56 9.36
C SER A 67 -10.09 -10.96 10.29
N LEU A 68 -8.89 -10.41 10.09
CA LEU A 68 -7.75 -10.50 11.00
C LEU A 68 -7.51 -9.09 11.59
N LYS A 69 -7.51 -9.00 12.91
CA LYS A 69 -7.22 -7.78 13.67
C LYS A 69 -5.98 -7.98 14.54
N LEU A 70 -5.07 -7.02 14.48
CA LEU A 70 -3.84 -6.97 15.27
C LEU A 70 -3.88 -5.75 16.19
N VAL A 71 -3.84 -6.00 17.50
CA VAL A 71 -3.83 -4.96 18.54
C VAL A 71 -2.42 -4.90 19.15
N PRO A 72 -1.58 -3.93 18.78
CA PRO A 72 -0.19 -3.84 19.23
C PRO A 72 -0.12 -3.55 20.73
N GLU A 73 0.83 -4.19 21.40
CA GLU A 73 1.02 -4.06 22.86
C GLU A 73 2.15 -3.06 23.14
N SER A 74 1.76 -1.87 23.62
CA SER A 74 2.67 -0.79 23.98
C SER A 74 2.22 -0.12 25.27
N THR A 75 3.19 0.23 26.12
CA THR A 75 3.00 0.91 27.41
C THR A 75 3.54 2.34 27.41
N VAL A 76 4.06 2.84 26.27
CA VAL A 76 4.80 4.11 26.18
C VAL A 76 4.22 5.04 25.12
N THR A 77 4.07 4.57 23.88
CA THR A 77 3.42 5.32 22.79
C THR A 77 2.15 4.60 22.32
N PRO A 78 1.08 5.32 21.95
CA PRO A 78 -0.09 4.71 21.31
C PRO A 78 0.30 4.23 19.91
N ILE A 79 -0.08 3.00 19.56
CA ILE A 79 0.20 2.38 18.26
C ILE A 79 -1.14 1.91 17.69
N ALA A 80 -1.40 2.19 16.42
CA ALA A 80 -2.68 1.90 15.79
C ALA A 80 -2.89 0.39 15.64
N SER A 81 -4.06 -0.10 16.05
CA SER A 81 -4.51 -1.45 15.70
C SER A 81 -4.79 -1.53 14.21
N TRP A 82 -4.32 -2.57 13.54
CA TRP A 82 -4.66 -2.85 12.15
C TRP A 82 -5.77 -3.90 12.06
N GLU A 83 -6.64 -3.79 11.06
CA GLU A 83 -7.62 -4.81 10.71
C GLU A 83 -7.74 -4.96 9.19
N GLY A 84 -7.88 -6.19 8.70
CA GLY A 84 -8.03 -6.47 7.28
C GLY A 84 -8.46 -7.90 6.98
N SER A 85 -9.01 -8.11 5.78
CA SER A 85 -9.48 -9.43 5.35
C SER A 85 -8.32 -10.33 4.91
N ILE A 86 -8.35 -11.60 5.32
CA ILE A 86 -7.42 -12.65 4.87
C ILE A 86 -8.18 -13.87 4.36
N LYS A 87 -7.55 -14.63 3.46
CA LYS A 87 -8.02 -15.93 2.98
C LYS A 87 -7.11 -17.03 3.49
N ILE A 88 -7.68 -18.08 4.09
CA ILE A 88 -6.97 -19.29 4.53
C ILE A 88 -7.42 -20.44 3.65
N ALA A 89 -6.49 -21.11 2.97
CA ALA A 89 -6.79 -22.18 2.01
C ALA A 89 -6.35 -23.57 2.54
N PRO A 90 -7.06 -24.66 2.24
CA PRO A 90 -6.78 -25.98 2.82
C PRO A 90 -5.40 -26.50 2.44
N ASN A 91 -4.62 -26.94 3.43
CA ASN A 91 -3.24 -27.43 3.31
C ASN A 91 -2.23 -26.41 2.75
N LEU A 92 -2.58 -25.12 2.73
CA LEU A 92 -1.72 -24.04 2.24
C LEU A 92 -1.41 -23.04 3.36
N LEU A 93 -0.30 -22.31 3.18
CA LEU A 93 0.12 -21.24 4.08
C LEU A 93 -0.55 -19.92 3.70
N THR A 94 -1.10 -19.24 4.71
CA THR A 94 -1.40 -17.81 4.69
C THR A 94 -0.44 -17.13 5.66
N PHE A 95 0.35 -16.20 5.16
CA PHE A 95 1.36 -15.45 5.93
C PHE A 95 0.98 -13.97 5.99
N VAL A 96 1.07 -13.40 7.20
CA VAL A 96 0.85 -11.96 7.46
C VAL A 96 2.05 -11.40 8.20
N ASN A 97 2.52 -10.24 7.78
CA ASN A 97 3.68 -9.56 8.36
C ASN A 97 3.40 -8.05 8.51
N ALA A 98 3.26 -7.58 9.75
CA ALA A 98 2.83 -6.21 10.04
C ALA A 98 3.90 -5.38 10.77
N ASN A 99 4.34 -4.28 10.18
CA ASN A 99 5.08 -3.22 10.86
C ASN A 99 4.07 -2.18 11.32
N LEU A 100 3.67 -2.23 12.58
CA LEU A 100 2.65 -1.37 13.18
C LEU A 100 3.29 -0.11 13.78
N SER A 101 2.60 1.02 13.64
CA SER A 101 3.08 2.36 13.96
C SER A 101 1.99 3.21 14.60
N GLU A 102 2.30 4.45 14.99
CA GLU A 102 1.41 5.41 15.66
C GLU A 102 0.10 5.66 14.90
N SER A 103 0.11 5.48 13.57
CA SER A 103 -1.08 5.58 12.72
C SER A 103 -1.20 4.41 11.75
N GLU A 104 -2.41 4.20 11.22
CA GLU A 104 -2.63 3.25 10.12
C GLU A 104 -1.84 3.65 8.85
N PHE A 105 -1.64 4.94 8.60
CA PHE A 105 -0.92 5.43 7.41
C PHE A 105 0.60 5.26 7.50
N THR A 106 1.15 5.19 8.70
CA THR A 106 2.57 4.88 8.97
C THR A 106 2.81 3.39 9.24
N SER A 107 1.78 2.56 9.15
CA SER A 107 1.86 1.10 9.33
C SER A 107 1.91 0.38 7.97
N ALA A 108 2.84 -0.56 7.80
CA ALA A 108 2.96 -1.40 6.61
C ALA A 108 2.55 -2.84 6.92
N VAL A 109 1.81 -3.50 6.01
CA VAL A 109 1.35 -4.88 6.20
C VAL A 109 1.44 -5.65 4.89
N ASP A 110 2.13 -6.79 4.92
CA ASP A 110 2.17 -7.76 3.83
C ASP A 110 1.23 -8.92 4.15
N ILE A 111 0.38 -9.33 3.19
CA ILE A 111 -0.48 -10.51 3.27
C ILE A 111 -0.20 -11.38 2.04
N LEU A 112 0.22 -12.62 2.27
CA LEU A 112 0.55 -13.59 1.22
C LEU A 112 -0.25 -14.88 1.41
N TRP A 113 -0.86 -15.40 0.34
CA TRP A 113 -1.44 -16.75 0.35
C TRP A 113 -1.23 -17.45 -0.99
N LEU A 114 -1.12 -18.78 -0.93
CA LEU A 114 -1.06 -19.63 -2.12
C LEU A 114 -2.47 -19.94 -2.62
N GLU A 115 -2.62 -19.97 -3.95
CA GLU A 115 -3.81 -20.42 -4.64
C GLU A 115 -3.42 -21.45 -5.70
N LYS A 116 -4.19 -22.54 -5.83
CA LYS A 116 -3.92 -23.58 -6.80
C LYS A 116 -4.42 -23.15 -8.18
N ILE A 117 -3.55 -23.24 -9.19
CA ILE A 117 -3.85 -22.92 -10.59
C ILE A 117 -3.93 -24.18 -11.44
N SER A 118 -4.57 -24.07 -12.61
CA SER A 118 -4.69 -25.15 -13.60
C SER A 118 -3.46 -25.28 -14.51
N SER A 119 -2.63 -24.23 -14.61
CA SER A 119 -1.39 -24.24 -15.38
C SER A 119 -0.29 -25.05 -14.65
N LYS A 120 0.72 -25.50 -15.41
CA LYS A 120 1.94 -26.12 -14.85
C LYS A 120 3.02 -25.09 -14.48
N GLY A 121 2.77 -23.80 -14.71
CA GLY A 121 3.70 -22.72 -14.38
C GLY A 121 3.61 -22.32 -12.91
N SER A 122 4.25 -21.22 -12.56
CA SER A 122 4.02 -20.52 -11.30
C SER A 122 3.80 -19.03 -11.56
N GLU A 123 2.91 -18.44 -10.77
CA GLU A 123 2.36 -17.10 -11.00
C GLU A 123 2.50 -16.24 -9.74
N ILE A 124 2.53 -14.91 -9.90
CA ILE A 124 2.44 -13.97 -8.78
C ILE A 124 1.42 -12.88 -9.13
N ALA A 125 0.45 -12.62 -8.26
CA ALA A 125 -0.46 -11.49 -8.35
C ALA A 125 -0.20 -10.52 -7.20
N ILE A 126 -0.01 -9.24 -7.51
CA ILE A 126 0.47 -8.21 -6.59
C ILE A 126 -0.49 -7.01 -6.62
N THR A 127 -0.98 -6.63 -5.45
CA THR A 127 -1.85 -5.47 -5.22
C THR A 127 -1.30 -4.67 -4.04
N THR A 128 -1.50 -3.35 -4.04
CA THR A 128 -0.99 -2.48 -2.97
C THR A 128 -2.04 -1.51 -2.48
N ASN A 129 -1.85 -0.98 -1.27
CA ASN A 129 -2.56 0.20 -0.80
C ASN A 129 -1.51 1.27 -0.45
N PRO A 130 -1.43 2.39 -1.21
CA PRO A 130 -2.22 2.71 -2.41
C PRO A 130 -1.85 1.85 -3.63
N ASP A 131 -2.74 1.78 -4.63
CA ASP A 131 -2.45 1.24 -5.97
C ASP A 131 -1.44 2.12 -6.75
N GLY A 132 -1.01 1.65 -7.92
CA GLY A 132 -0.09 2.38 -8.81
C GLY A 132 1.38 2.36 -8.37
N ALA A 133 1.72 1.56 -7.36
CA ALA A 133 3.10 1.37 -6.91
C ALA A 133 3.93 0.56 -7.93
N THR A 134 5.16 0.99 -8.20
CA THR A 134 6.10 0.30 -9.09
C THR A 134 6.60 -0.99 -8.44
N VAL A 135 6.64 -2.06 -9.23
CA VAL A 135 7.09 -3.39 -8.81
C VAL A 135 8.33 -3.81 -9.60
N ALA A 136 9.35 -4.27 -8.88
CA ALA A 136 10.47 -5.03 -9.41
C ALA A 136 10.49 -6.45 -8.83
N LEU A 137 10.86 -7.44 -9.65
CA LEU A 137 11.09 -8.82 -9.26
C LEU A 137 12.57 -9.12 -9.45
N ASP A 138 13.25 -9.50 -8.38
CA ASP A 138 14.69 -9.81 -8.34
C ASP A 138 15.60 -8.69 -8.87
N GLY A 139 15.13 -7.44 -8.75
CA GLY A 139 15.80 -6.23 -9.22
C GLY A 139 15.36 -5.74 -10.61
N GLU A 140 14.69 -6.57 -11.40
CA GLU A 140 14.17 -6.20 -12.72
C GLU A 140 12.75 -5.60 -12.61
N MET A 141 12.51 -4.41 -13.17
CA MET A 141 11.20 -3.78 -13.15
C MET A 141 10.18 -4.58 -13.98
N LYS A 142 9.02 -4.91 -13.38
CA LYS A 142 7.97 -5.72 -14.04
C LYS A 142 6.67 -4.97 -14.33
N GLY A 143 6.43 -3.81 -13.70
CA GLY A 143 5.26 -2.97 -13.97
C GLY A 143 4.82 -2.12 -12.78
N ILE A 144 3.55 -1.74 -12.78
CA ILE A 144 2.85 -1.05 -11.69
C ILE A 144 1.68 -1.90 -11.19
N THR A 145 1.27 -1.73 -9.94
CA THR A 145 0.11 -2.42 -9.35
C THR A 145 -1.23 -1.81 -9.77
N PRO A 146 -2.31 -2.63 -9.86
CA PRO A 146 -2.35 -4.09 -9.75
C PRO A 146 -1.59 -4.83 -10.87
N LEU A 147 -0.75 -5.80 -10.50
CA LEU A 147 0.15 -6.50 -11.43
C LEU A 147 -0.03 -8.03 -11.35
N SER A 148 -0.13 -8.70 -12.49
CA SER A 148 -0.16 -10.16 -12.58
C SER A 148 0.99 -10.67 -13.45
N LEU A 149 1.85 -11.53 -12.88
CA LEU A 149 2.97 -12.18 -13.53
C LEU A 149 2.61 -13.64 -13.77
N THR A 150 2.17 -13.96 -14.99
CA THR A 150 1.67 -15.30 -15.37
C THR A 150 2.77 -16.34 -15.62
N THR A 151 4.02 -15.89 -15.71
CA THR A 151 5.18 -16.73 -16.03
C THR A 151 6.35 -16.35 -15.13
N VAL A 152 6.41 -16.95 -13.94
CA VAL A 152 7.54 -16.83 -13.01
C VAL A 152 8.15 -18.21 -12.79
N SER A 153 9.48 -18.30 -12.77
CA SER A 153 10.19 -19.55 -12.44
C SER A 153 9.81 -20.05 -11.05
N PRO A 154 9.75 -21.37 -10.79
CA PRO A 154 9.66 -21.90 -9.43
C PRO A 154 10.98 -21.65 -8.67
N GLY A 155 10.94 -20.90 -7.58
CA GLY A 155 12.14 -20.46 -6.86
C GLY A 155 11.84 -19.54 -5.68
N GLU A 156 12.90 -19.02 -5.06
CA GLU A 156 12.80 -17.92 -4.10
C GLU A 156 12.97 -16.60 -4.84
N HIS A 157 12.12 -15.62 -4.51
CA HIS A 157 12.04 -14.34 -5.20
C HIS A 157 11.99 -13.18 -4.22
N THR A 158 12.56 -12.06 -4.62
CA THR A 158 12.51 -10.78 -3.91
C THR A 158 11.67 -9.80 -4.71
N VAL A 159 10.48 -9.47 -4.21
CA VAL A 159 9.62 -8.42 -4.76
C VAL A 159 9.95 -7.11 -4.05
N THR A 160 10.32 -6.08 -4.82
CA THR A 160 10.51 -4.72 -4.31
C THR A 160 9.39 -3.82 -4.84
N ILE A 161 8.71 -3.13 -3.92
CA ILE A 161 7.59 -2.24 -4.18
C ILE A 161 7.97 -0.82 -3.76
N THR A 162 7.78 0.15 -4.67
CA THR A 162 8.10 1.56 -4.43
C THR A 162 6.92 2.44 -4.87
N SER A 163 6.55 3.43 -4.06
CA SER A 163 5.55 4.45 -4.42
C SER A 163 5.97 5.83 -3.86
N PRO A 164 5.78 6.95 -4.59
CA PRO A 164 6.20 8.28 -4.13
C PRO A 164 5.57 8.67 -2.78
N GLY A 165 6.42 9.07 -1.82
CA GLY A 165 5.99 9.40 -0.44
C GLY A 165 5.90 8.21 0.51
N PHE A 166 5.98 6.98 0.01
CA PHE A 166 5.93 5.75 0.82
C PHE A 166 7.31 5.16 1.05
N ALA A 167 7.47 4.42 2.16
CA ALA A 167 8.67 3.65 2.42
C ALA A 167 8.74 2.45 1.45
N THR A 168 9.87 2.29 0.77
CA THR A 168 10.13 1.13 -0.11
C THR A 168 9.95 -0.18 0.67
N ARG A 169 9.13 -1.09 0.14
CA ARG A 169 8.83 -2.38 0.76
C ARG A 169 9.47 -3.51 -0.01
N THR A 170 10.07 -4.46 0.70
CA THR A 170 10.68 -5.66 0.11
C THR A 170 10.04 -6.91 0.71
N VAL A 171 9.37 -7.68 -0.14
CA VAL A 171 8.68 -8.92 0.22
C VAL A 171 9.46 -10.10 -0.36
N LYS A 172 9.91 -11.01 0.50
CA LYS A 172 10.50 -12.28 0.07
C LYS A 172 9.42 -13.35 0.01
N LEU A 173 9.35 -14.08 -1.09
CA LEU A 173 8.35 -15.13 -1.32
C LEU A 173 8.96 -16.34 -2.04
N LYS A 174 8.21 -17.43 -2.08
CA LYS A 174 8.58 -18.65 -2.81
C LYS A 174 7.47 -19.04 -3.77
N THR A 175 7.78 -19.11 -5.06
CA THR A 175 6.90 -19.64 -6.11
C THR A 175 7.01 -21.16 -6.15
N THR A 176 5.98 -21.84 -6.64
CA THR A 176 5.98 -23.31 -6.82
C THR A 176 5.03 -23.68 -7.95
N ALA A 177 5.47 -24.59 -8.82
CA ALA A 177 4.71 -25.00 -10.00
C ALA A 177 3.30 -25.53 -9.62
N GLY A 178 2.28 -25.10 -10.36
CA GLY A 178 0.87 -25.38 -10.08
C GLY A 178 0.25 -24.49 -8.99
N TYR A 179 0.94 -23.41 -8.59
CA TYR A 179 0.43 -22.40 -7.65
C TYR A 179 0.70 -20.95 -8.11
N LYS A 180 -0.23 -20.08 -7.78
CA LYS A 180 -0.11 -18.62 -7.80
C LYS A 180 0.14 -18.12 -6.37
N VAL A 181 1.09 -17.22 -6.20
CA VAL A 181 1.26 -16.45 -4.96
C VAL A 181 0.46 -15.17 -5.09
N ASN A 182 -0.60 -15.01 -4.30
CA ASN A 182 -1.31 -13.73 -4.18
C ASN A 182 -0.63 -12.90 -3.08
N VAL A 183 -0.41 -11.62 -3.35
CA VAL A 183 0.31 -10.67 -2.48
C VAL A 183 -0.49 -9.37 -2.38
N ILE A 184 -0.86 -8.98 -1.17
CA ILE A 184 -1.38 -7.65 -0.84
C ILE A 184 -0.33 -6.94 0.01
N VAL A 185 0.03 -5.70 -0.33
CA VAL A 185 0.97 -4.88 0.45
C VAL A 185 0.37 -3.51 0.76
N LYS A 186 0.02 -3.28 2.03
CA LYS A 186 -0.22 -1.92 2.53
C LYS A 186 1.14 -1.25 2.77
N LEU A 187 1.38 -0.14 2.10
CA LEU A 187 2.61 0.65 2.25
C LEU A 187 2.46 1.67 3.40
N ALA A 188 3.53 1.86 4.17
CA ALA A 188 3.63 2.95 5.13
C ALA A 188 4.15 4.23 4.45
N LEU A 189 3.62 5.39 4.85
CA LEU A 189 4.24 6.68 4.54
C LEU A 189 5.67 6.74 5.09
N SER A 190 6.58 7.37 4.36
CA SER A 190 7.99 7.46 4.75
C SER A 190 8.19 8.54 5.82
N PRO A 191 8.63 8.21 7.05
CA PRO A 191 8.92 9.20 8.09
C PRO A 191 10.20 9.97 7.72
N GLY A 192 10.02 11.19 7.21
CA GLY A 192 11.09 11.95 6.54
C GLY A 192 10.75 12.39 5.11
N SER A 193 9.54 12.09 4.63
CA SER A 193 8.94 12.85 3.52
C SER A 193 8.59 14.28 3.96
N GLU A 194 9.60 15.13 4.11
CA GLU A 194 9.36 16.57 4.08
C GLU A 194 8.65 16.90 2.75
N GLN A 195 7.55 17.66 2.85
CA GLN A 195 7.07 18.47 1.73
C GLN A 195 8.29 19.20 1.13
N PRO A 196 8.54 19.17 -0.19
CA PRO A 196 9.76 19.73 -0.79
C PRO A 196 10.07 21.13 -0.27
N LYS A 197 11.16 21.23 0.50
CA LYS A 197 11.51 22.40 1.30
C LYS A 197 12.82 22.96 0.77
N GLU A 198 12.79 24.22 0.38
CA GLU A 198 13.89 24.89 -0.31
C GLU A 198 15.13 25.05 0.59
N ALA A 199 16.20 24.32 0.30
CA ALA A 199 17.57 24.57 0.76
C ALA A 199 18.56 23.74 -0.10
N SER A 200 19.72 24.25 -0.54
CA SER A 200 20.23 25.62 -0.56
C SER A 200 21.37 25.75 -1.59
N ALA A 201 21.51 26.94 -2.21
CA ALA A 201 22.72 27.62 -2.76
C ALA A 201 23.90 26.83 -3.39
N ALA A 202 24.64 27.35 -4.38
CA ALA A 202 24.51 28.48 -5.32
C ALA A 202 25.71 28.42 -6.32
N ALA A 203 25.76 29.11 -7.46
CA ALA A 203 24.77 29.97 -8.10
C ALA A 203 24.39 29.39 -9.51
N ILE A 204 24.48 30.01 -10.69
CA ILE A 204 24.96 31.32 -11.19
C ILE A 204 23.91 31.87 -12.18
N ALA A 205 23.80 33.21 -12.24
CA ALA A 205 22.97 34.01 -13.15
C ALA A 205 21.43 33.91 -12.98
N THR A 206 20.86 35.07 -12.64
CA THR A 206 19.46 35.44 -12.88
C THR A 206 19.08 35.21 -14.36
N PRO A 207 17.82 34.82 -14.64
CA PRO A 207 16.90 35.90 -15.01
C PRO A 207 15.53 35.82 -14.33
N THR A 208 14.94 37.00 -14.14
CA THR A 208 13.53 37.18 -13.78
C THR A 208 12.62 36.85 -14.97
N PRO A 209 11.57 36.04 -14.75
CA PRO A 209 10.26 36.36 -15.30
C PRO A 209 9.24 36.45 -14.15
N THR A 210 8.88 37.65 -13.70
CA THR A 210 7.91 38.56 -14.34
C THR A 210 6.47 38.16 -14.07
N LYS A 211 5.78 39.04 -13.35
CA LYS A 211 4.33 39.05 -13.07
C LYS A 211 3.50 38.97 -14.37
N GLY A 212 3.17 37.76 -14.80
CA GLY A 212 2.34 37.51 -15.98
C GLY A 212 0.85 37.70 -15.70
N THR A 213 0.35 38.94 -15.80
CA THR A 213 -1.09 39.20 -15.76
C THR A 213 -1.73 38.84 -17.10
N THR A 214 -2.57 37.82 -17.16
CA THR A 214 -3.47 37.58 -18.31
C THR A 214 -4.93 37.75 -17.91
N SER A 215 -5.38 39.02 -17.95
CA SER A 215 -6.81 39.35 -17.89
C SER A 215 -7.45 39.13 -19.27
N THR A 216 -7.65 37.87 -19.65
CA THR A 216 -8.46 37.47 -20.81
C THR A 216 -9.46 36.42 -20.36
N ASN A 217 -10.75 36.62 -20.67
CA ASN A 217 -11.79 35.68 -20.28
C ASN A 217 -11.68 34.44 -21.19
N PRO A 218 -11.51 33.21 -20.64
CA PRO A 218 -11.31 32.02 -21.46
C PRO A 218 -12.53 31.71 -22.35
N PRO A 219 -12.34 31.03 -23.50
CA PRO A 219 -13.44 30.59 -24.33
C PRO A 219 -14.36 29.64 -23.56
N LYS A 220 -15.67 29.84 -23.77
CA LYS A 220 -16.76 29.05 -23.17
C LYS A 220 -16.79 27.62 -23.72
N PRO A 221 -17.18 26.61 -22.92
CA PRO A 221 -17.50 26.70 -21.49
C PRO A 221 -16.24 26.80 -20.62
N TYR A 222 -16.31 27.60 -19.55
CA TYR A 222 -15.20 27.75 -18.59
C TYR A 222 -15.67 27.66 -17.14
N ALA A 223 -14.77 27.23 -16.26
CA ALA A 223 -14.95 27.22 -14.82
C ALA A 223 -14.38 28.51 -14.21
N VAL A 224 -15.11 29.14 -13.29
CA VAL A 224 -14.61 30.16 -12.34
C VAL A 224 -14.43 29.48 -10.98
N ILE A 225 -13.25 29.61 -10.37
CA ILE A 225 -13.00 29.00 -9.06
C ILE A 225 -13.69 29.81 -7.97
N LYS A 226 -14.46 29.16 -7.10
CA LYS A 226 -15.16 29.78 -5.96
C LYS A 226 -14.23 29.87 -4.75
N ASP A 227 -14.60 30.70 -3.78
CA ASP A 227 -13.96 30.69 -2.47
C ASP A 227 -14.03 29.30 -1.83
N THR A 228 -12.93 28.87 -1.23
CA THR A 228 -12.83 27.60 -0.51
C THR A 228 -12.38 27.85 0.93
N PRO A 229 -12.78 27.01 1.90
CA PRO A 229 -12.29 27.13 3.29
C PRO A 229 -10.77 27.00 3.45
N THR A 230 -10.06 26.54 2.41
CA THR A 230 -8.60 26.41 2.38
C THR A 230 -7.90 27.54 1.60
N GLY A 231 -8.63 28.50 1.01
CA GLY A 231 -8.07 29.58 0.21
C GLY A 231 -7.55 29.18 -1.18
N PHE A 232 -7.68 27.91 -1.55
CA PHE A 232 -7.34 27.35 -2.87
C PHE A 232 -8.18 26.10 -3.17
N LEU A 233 -8.38 25.81 -4.45
CA LEU A 233 -8.95 24.56 -4.94
C LEU A 233 -7.83 23.65 -5.49
N ARG A 234 -8.03 22.35 -5.35
CA ARG A 234 -7.09 21.31 -5.81
C ARG A 234 -7.47 20.82 -7.19
N VAL A 235 -6.51 20.78 -8.10
CA VAL A 235 -6.57 20.07 -9.37
C VAL A 235 -5.97 18.68 -9.16
N ARG A 236 -6.60 17.62 -9.67
CA ARG A 236 -6.19 16.22 -9.48
C ARG A 236 -5.99 15.49 -10.81
N LEU A 237 -5.29 14.35 -10.80
CA LEU A 237 -5.09 13.56 -12.03
C LEU A 237 -6.38 12.86 -12.51
N GLU A 238 -7.29 12.51 -11.59
CA GLU A 238 -8.57 11.84 -11.88
C GLU A 238 -9.74 12.53 -11.13
N PRO A 239 -11.01 12.33 -11.56
CA PRO A 239 -12.18 12.92 -10.92
C PRO A 239 -12.58 12.19 -9.62
N SER A 240 -11.68 12.16 -8.64
CA SER A 240 -11.90 11.57 -7.31
C SER A 240 -11.22 12.38 -6.20
N THR A 241 -11.85 12.46 -5.03
CA THR A 241 -11.26 13.05 -3.82
C THR A 241 -10.07 12.27 -3.25
N SER A 242 -9.88 11.02 -3.68
CA SER A 242 -8.70 10.19 -3.36
C SER A 242 -7.54 10.34 -4.36
N SER A 243 -7.77 10.93 -5.54
CA SER A 243 -6.75 11.00 -6.60
C SER A 243 -5.65 12.03 -6.30
N THR A 244 -4.43 11.77 -6.76
CA THR A 244 -3.25 12.63 -6.55
C THR A 244 -3.49 14.08 -7.00
N GLU A 245 -3.07 15.03 -6.15
CA GLU A 245 -3.09 16.46 -6.43
C GLU A 245 -2.03 16.80 -7.49
N ALA A 246 -2.47 17.32 -8.64
CA ALA A 246 -1.62 17.70 -9.78
C ALA A 246 -1.20 19.18 -9.73
N ALA A 247 -2.07 20.05 -9.21
CA ALA A 247 -1.84 21.49 -9.05
C ALA A 247 -2.82 22.12 -8.04
N ARG A 248 -2.62 23.40 -7.75
CA ARG A 248 -3.57 24.25 -7.01
C ARG A 248 -3.96 25.45 -7.87
N VAL A 249 -5.20 25.89 -7.73
CA VAL A 249 -5.77 27.07 -8.38
C VAL A 249 -6.54 27.89 -7.34
N ASN A 250 -6.57 29.21 -7.51
CA ASN A 250 -7.04 30.15 -6.49
C ASN A 250 -8.49 30.59 -6.76
N PRO A 251 -9.26 31.00 -5.74
CA PRO A 251 -10.55 31.67 -5.95
C PRO A 251 -10.43 32.85 -6.92
N GLY A 252 -11.38 32.96 -7.84
CA GLY A 252 -11.38 33.97 -8.91
C GLY A 252 -10.62 33.58 -10.18
N ASP A 253 -9.74 32.57 -10.16
CA ASP A 253 -9.09 32.05 -11.37
C ASP A 253 -10.14 31.47 -12.35
N LYS A 254 -9.80 31.42 -13.64
CA LYS A 254 -10.70 30.98 -14.72
C LYS A 254 -10.01 30.03 -15.69
N PHE A 255 -10.66 28.90 -16.01
CA PHE A 255 -10.10 27.87 -16.89
C PHE A 255 -11.15 27.27 -17.83
N THR A 256 -10.82 27.10 -19.12
CA THR A 256 -11.67 26.36 -20.06
C THR A 256 -11.87 24.92 -19.59
N ILE A 257 -13.12 24.43 -19.70
CA ILE A 257 -13.51 23.06 -19.37
C ILE A 257 -13.36 22.19 -20.63
N PHE A 258 -12.74 21.02 -20.49
CA PHE A 258 -12.50 20.07 -21.58
C PHE A 258 -13.31 18.78 -21.47
N ASP A 259 -13.77 18.43 -20.27
CA ASP A 259 -14.52 17.20 -19.96
C ASP A 259 -15.27 17.42 -18.64
N GLU A 260 -16.41 16.73 -18.43
CA GLU A 260 -17.27 16.90 -17.26
C GLU A 260 -17.82 15.53 -16.81
N LYS A 261 -17.48 15.10 -15.59
CA LYS A 261 -17.82 13.76 -15.06
C LYS A 261 -18.14 13.81 -13.57
N SER A 262 -19.34 13.34 -13.21
CA SER A 262 -19.74 13.04 -11.81
C SER A 262 -19.41 14.14 -10.77
N GLY A 263 -19.66 15.41 -11.10
CA GLY A 263 -19.35 16.54 -10.22
C GLY A 263 -17.90 17.03 -10.27
N TRP A 264 -17.18 16.77 -11.37
CA TRP A 264 -15.84 17.27 -11.65
C TRP A 264 -15.75 17.85 -13.07
N PHE A 265 -14.95 18.91 -13.21
CA PHE A 265 -14.58 19.50 -14.49
C PHE A 265 -13.09 19.24 -14.77
N GLN A 266 -12.75 18.76 -15.96
CA GLN A 266 -11.36 18.72 -16.41
C GLN A 266 -10.96 20.08 -16.97
N ILE A 267 -9.96 20.69 -16.36
CA ILE A 267 -9.36 21.97 -16.78
C ILE A 267 -7.92 21.75 -17.27
N LYS A 268 -7.41 22.72 -18.04
CA LYS A 268 -5.98 22.84 -18.36
C LYS A 268 -5.35 23.84 -17.38
N TYR A 269 -4.40 23.39 -16.58
CA TYR A 269 -3.84 24.19 -15.47
C TYR A 269 -2.44 24.77 -15.75
N ASP A 270 -1.73 24.26 -16.76
CA ASP A 270 -0.49 24.84 -17.27
C ASP A 270 -0.44 24.82 -18.81
N ALA A 271 0.72 25.13 -19.42
CA ALA A 271 0.89 25.19 -20.87
C ALA A 271 0.64 23.85 -21.60
N THR A 272 0.66 22.71 -20.92
CA THR A 272 0.58 21.36 -21.49
C THR A 272 -0.45 20.47 -20.77
N ASN A 273 -0.50 20.51 -19.45
CA ASN A 273 -1.15 19.50 -18.62
C ASN A 273 -2.61 19.82 -18.26
N LYS A 274 -3.39 18.76 -18.07
CA LYS A 274 -4.81 18.81 -17.67
C LYS A 274 -5.02 18.06 -16.35
N GLY A 275 -6.07 18.44 -15.63
CA GLY A 275 -6.51 17.74 -14.43
C GLY A 275 -7.90 18.18 -13.98
N TRP A 276 -8.43 17.50 -12.96
CA TRP A 276 -9.82 17.59 -12.52
C TRP A 276 -9.98 18.46 -11.29
N ILE A 277 -10.88 19.42 -11.35
CA ILE A 277 -11.36 20.21 -10.20
C ILE A 277 -12.79 19.77 -9.83
N SER A 278 -13.15 19.81 -8.55
CA SER A 278 -14.50 19.44 -8.13
C SER A 278 -15.47 20.60 -8.34
N ALA A 279 -16.59 20.34 -9.02
CA ALA A 279 -17.61 21.30 -9.38
C ALA A 279 -18.28 21.96 -8.15
N GLN A 280 -18.21 21.34 -6.97
CA GLN A 280 -18.72 21.94 -5.72
C GLN A 280 -18.02 23.27 -5.37
N TYR A 281 -16.81 23.49 -5.87
CA TYR A 281 -15.98 24.69 -5.65
C TYR A 281 -15.72 25.49 -6.94
N ALA A 282 -16.51 25.27 -8.00
CA ALA A 282 -16.33 25.96 -9.28
C ALA A 282 -17.67 26.28 -9.95
N GLU A 283 -17.79 27.45 -10.57
CA GLU A 283 -18.96 27.83 -11.36
C GLU A 283 -18.71 27.60 -12.85
N LYS A 284 -19.55 26.79 -13.49
CA LYS A 284 -19.54 26.61 -14.94
C LYS A 284 -20.24 27.79 -15.61
N VAL A 285 -19.56 28.46 -16.53
CA VAL A 285 -20.10 29.52 -17.38
C VAL A 285 -20.09 29.03 -18.83
N GLU A 286 -21.30 28.89 -19.38
CA GLU A 286 -21.58 28.62 -20.80
C GLU A 286 -21.82 29.91 -21.56
#